data_AF-A0AAX2KKL0-F1
#
_entry.id   AF-A0AAX2KKL0-F1
#
_cell.length_a   1.000
_cell.length_b   1.000
_cell.length_c   1.000
_cell.angle_alpha   90.00
_cell.angle_beta   90.00
_cell.angle_gamma   90.00
#
_symmetry.space_group_name_H-M   'P 1'
#
loop_
_entity.id
_entity.type
_entity.pdbx_description
1 polymer ?
#
loop_
_entity_poly.entity_id
_entity_poly.type
_entity_poly.pdbx_seq_one_letter_code
_entity_poly.pdbx_strand_id
1 'polypeptide(L)'
;MIIHKILNNNVVITLDDDKREQIVMGKGIAFKKRIGDWVPDESIDQVFYLANQETSLKFQELLGNIPLEMMKLSDDIIVYAKSTLKKSLNDTIYISLTDHLYTALERKKQGIAIKNLLLWDIKRFFPEEYEVGVNALKMVQKRVGMELSTDEAGFIALHLVNAEMEEEVGNIYELTKLMQEITNIVKYYFKVSFDEDSVYFYRFSTH
;
A
#
# COMPACT_ATOMS: atom_id res chain seq x y z
N MET A 1 16.81 -2.97 22.52
CA MET A 1 16.52 -1.52 22.34
C MET A 1 15.61 -0.99 23.47
N ILE A 2 15.56 0.32 23.78
CA ILE A 2 14.66 0.89 24.82
C ILE A 2 13.42 1.53 24.19
N ILE A 3 12.22 1.23 24.72
CA ILE A 3 10.95 1.80 24.26
C ILE A 3 10.88 3.29 24.59
N HIS A 4 10.79 4.12 23.55
CA HIS A 4 10.53 5.55 23.66
C HIS A 4 9.02 5.87 23.60
N LYS A 5 8.27 5.19 22.73
CA LYS A 5 6.82 5.33 22.57
C LYS A 5 6.20 3.98 22.19
N ILE A 6 4.96 3.72 22.64
CA ILE A 6 4.20 2.53 22.25
C ILE A 6 3.07 2.99 21.33
N LEU A 7 2.97 2.39 20.13
CA LEU A 7 1.88 2.68 19.19
C LEU A 7 0.75 1.67 19.35
N ASN A 8 1.09 0.38 19.39
CA ASN A 8 0.17 -0.70 19.71
C ASN A 8 0.95 -1.90 20.30
N ASN A 9 0.27 -3.02 20.56
CA ASN A 9 0.91 -4.22 21.13
C ASN A 9 2.06 -4.81 20.30
N ASN A 10 2.15 -4.48 19.02
CA ASN A 10 3.09 -5.03 18.05
C ASN A 10 4.06 -4.00 17.48
N VAL A 11 3.93 -2.73 17.85
CA VAL A 11 4.71 -1.63 17.27
C VAL A 11 5.12 -0.64 18.34
N VAL A 12 6.42 -0.37 18.41
CA VAL A 12 7.03 0.61 19.32
C VAL A 12 7.98 1.52 18.57
N ILE A 13 8.25 2.69 19.13
CA ILE A 13 9.31 3.58 18.67
C ILE A 13 10.45 3.48 19.67
N THR A 14 11.65 3.32 19.16
CA THR A 14 12.88 3.39 19.94
C THR A 14 13.80 4.46 19.35
N LEU A 15 14.88 4.76 20.05
CA LEU A 15 15.95 5.61 19.54
C LEU A 15 17.16 4.73 19.26
N ASP A 16 17.83 4.96 18.13
CA ASP A 16 19.13 4.37 17.83
C ASP A 16 20.26 5.07 18.62
N ASP A 17 21.50 4.61 18.42
CA ASP A 17 22.68 5.17 19.10
C ASP A 17 22.93 6.64 18.74
N ASP A 18 22.48 7.08 17.56
CA ASP A 18 22.55 8.46 17.07
C ASP A 18 21.35 9.32 17.52
N LYS A 19 20.48 8.77 18.39
CA LYS A 19 19.22 9.37 18.85
C LYS A 19 18.21 9.64 17.73
N ARG A 20 18.29 8.92 16.61
CA ARG A 20 17.28 8.93 15.55
C ARG A 20 16.13 8.01 15.95
N GLU A 21 14.91 8.46 15.67
CA GLU A 21 13.73 7.63 15.85
C GLU A 21 13.74 6.47 14.86
N GLN A 22 13.45 5.28 15.36
CA GLN A 22 13.25 4.09 14.56
C GLN A 22 11.97 3.39 15.01
N ILE A 23 11.22 2.88 14.02
CA ILE A 23 9.98 2.16 14.26
C ILE A 23 10.31 0.67 14.30
N VAL A 24 10.00 0.03 15.41
CA VAL A 24 10.31 -1.37 15.67
C VAL A 24 9.01 -2.16 15.74
N MET A 25 8.94 -3.22 14.92
CA MET A 25 7.77 -4.06 14.79
C MET A 25 8.07 -5.49 15.19
N GLY A 26 7.14 -6.12 15.88
CA GLY A 26 7.26 -7.50 16.30
C GLY A 26 5.98 -8.01 16.95
N LYS A 27 5.65 -9.29 16.74
CA LYS A 27 4.44 -9.87 17.34
C LYS A 27 4.50 -9.79 18.88
N GLY A 28 3.62 -8.99 19.47
CA GLY A 28 3.51 -8.81 20.93
C GLY A 28 4.67 -8.04 21.56
N ILE A 29 5.45 -7.29 20.79
CA ILE A 29 6.67 -6.61 21.25
C ILE A 29 6.44 -5.62 22.40
N ALA A 30 5.25 -5.02 22.46
CA ALA A 30 4.86 -4.09 23.52
C ALA A 30 3.90 -4.72 24.55
N PHE A 31 3.59 -6.02 24.42
CA PHE A 31 2.62 -6.67 25.29
C PHE A 31 3.10 -6.67 26.74
N LYS A 32 2.34 -6.03 27.63
CA LYS A 32 2.68 -5.80 29.05
C LYS A 32 3.96 -4.99 29.28
N LYS A 33 4.42 -4.25 28.29
CA LYS A 33 5.57 -3.34 28.39
C LYS A 33 5.12 -1.90 28.63
N ARG A 34 6.04 -1.06 29.09
CA ARG A 34 5.87 0.38 29.30
C ARG A 34 7.02 1.16 28.65
N ILE A 35 6.82 2.45 28.49
CA ILE A 35 7.89 3.37 28.06
C ILE A 35 9.07 3.24 29.03
N GLY A 36 10.27 3.09 28.48
CA GLY A 36 11.51 2.82 29.22
C GLY A 36 11.88 1.34 29.33
N ASP A 37 10.98 0.40 29.00
CA ASP A 37 11.31 -1.02 29.03
C ASP A 37 12.22 -1.42 27.86
N TRP A 38 13.01 -2.48 28.07
CA TRP A 38 13.83 -3.09 27.04
C TRP A 38 13.05 -4.06 26.15
N VAL A 39 13.33 -3.96 24.85
CA VAL A 39 12.88 -4.84 23.76
C VAL A 39 14.03 -5.77 23.37
N PRO A 40 13.86 -7.09 23.49
CA PRO A 40 14.81 -8.07 23.00
C PRO A 40 14.89 -8.08 21.47
N ASP A 41 16.09 -8.15 20.92
CA ASP A 41 16.30 -8.15 19.47
C ASP A 41 15.64 -9.37 18.79
N GLU A 42 15.55 -10.50 19.50
CA GLU A 42 14.86 -11.72 19.06
C GLU A 42 13.35 -11.54 18.85
N SER A 43 12.75 -10.52 19.47
CA SER A 43 11.32 -10.21 19.34
C SER A 43 11.03 -9.23 18.20
N ILE A 44 12.07 -8.74 17.53
CA ILE A 44 11.98 -7.78 16.44
C ILE A 44 11.81 -8.55 15.13
N ASP A 45 10.69 -8.33 14.46
CA ASP A 45 10.46 -8.80 13.10
C ASP A 45 11.09 -7.82 12.09
N GLN A 46 10.91 -6.50 12.31
CA GLN A 46 11.39 -5.45 11.40
C GLN A 46 11.71 -4.14 12.12
N VAL A 47 12.64 -3.37 11.53
CA VAL A 47 13.01 -2.02 11.96
C VAL A 47 12.97 -1.08 10.75
N PHE A 48 12.29 0.06 10.88
CA PHE A 48 12.20 1.08 9.85
C PHE A 48 12.87 2.37 10.29
N TYR A 49 13.67 2.94 9.39
CA TYR A 49 14.29 4.25 9.52
C TYR A 49 13.70 5.15 8.44
N LEU A 50 12.80 6.06 8.80
CA LEU A 50 12.17 6.96 7.84
C LEU A 50 12.96 8.28 7.80
N ALA A 51 13.35 8.68 6.59
CA ALA A 51 14.24 9.83 6.37
C ALA A 51 13.60 11.19 6.72
N ASN A 52 12.28 11.30 6.65
CA ASN A 52 11.53 12.54 6.91
C ASN A 52 10.58 12.37 8.10
N GLN A 53 10.54 13.37 8.97
CA GLN A 53 9.65 13.46 10.13
C GLN A 53 8.17 13.40 9.74
N GLU A 54 7.76 14.03 8.63
CA GLU A 54 6.37 14.00 8.17
C GLU A 54 5.95 12.58 7.78
N THR A 55 6.78 11.90 6.99
CA THR A 55 6.59 10.50 6.58
C THR A 55 6.55 9.57 7.79
N SER A 56 7.41 9.82 8.79
CA SER A 56 7.39 9.10 10.07
C SER A 56 6.06 9.26 10.80
N LEU A 57 5.55 10.48 10.92
CA LEU A 57 4.26 10.74 11.59
C LEU A 57 3.09 10.04 10.89
N LYS A 58 3.02 10.13 9.55
CA LYS A 58 1.99 9.43 8.75
C LYS A 58 2.07 7.91 8.94
N PHE A 59 3.28 7.35 8.97
CA PHE A 59 3.44 5.92 9.20
C PHE A 59 2.99 5.54 10.62
N GLN A 60 3.38 6.29 11.65
CA GLN A 60 2.95 6.04 13.02
C GLN A 60 1.42 6.03 13.17
N GLU A 61 0.72 6.95 12.50
CA GLU A 61 -0.75 6.99 12.49
C GLU A 61 -1.35 5.75 11.83
N LEU A 62 -0.81 5.34 10.68
CA LEU A 62 -1.23 4.13 9.96
C LEU A 62 -1.01 2.87 10.80
N LEU A 63 0.15 2.75 11.45
CA LEU A 63 0.48 1.62 12.33
C LEU A 63 -0.46 1.52 13.54
N GLY A 64 -1.04 2.63 13.99
CA GLY A 64 -2.03 2.64 15.09
C GLY A 64 -3.35 1.97 14.71
N ASN A 65 -3.74 2.05 13.43
CA ASN A 65 -5.08 1.66 12.96
C ASN A 65 -5.09 0.34 12.17
N ILE A 66 -3.95 -0.07 11.61
CA ILE A 66 -3.87 -1.25 10.73
C ILE A 66 -3.38 -2.51 11.48
N PRO A 67 -4.04 -3.68 11.29
CA PRO A 67 -3.59 -4.93 11.90
C PRO A 67 -2.18 -5.36 11.46
N LEU A 68 -1.41 -5.96 12.38
CA LEU A 68 -0.06 -6.49 12.08
C LEU A 68 -0.03 -7.45 10.90
N GLU A 69 -1.06 -8.27 10.75
CA GLU A 69 -1.16 -9.22 9.64
C GLU A 69 -1.19 -8.53 8.27
N MET A 70 -1.81 -7.34 8.17
CA MET A 70 -1.82 -6.55 6.94
C MET A 70 -0.45 -5.95 6.64
N MET A 71 0.26 -5.52 7.68
CA MET A 71 1.61 -4.99 7.53
C MET A 71 2.58 -6.07 7.05
N LYS A 72 2.51 -7.28 7.62
CA LYS A 72 3.30 -8.42 7.18
C LYS A 72 2.97 -8.83 5.74
N LEU A 73 1.69 -8.80 5.35
CA LEU A 73 1.30 -9.07 3.98
C LEU A 73 1.88 -8.04 3.00
N SER A 74 1.82 -6.75 3.35
CA SER A 74 2.43 -5.70 2.53
C SER A 74 3.94 -5.87 2.42
N ASP A 75 4.62 -6.20 3.52
CA ASP A 75 6.06 -6.47 3.51
C ASP A 75 6.40 -7.66 2.60
N ASP A 76 5.69 -8.79 2.73
CA ASP A 76 5.89 -9.97 1.88
C ASP A 76 5.78 -9.58 0.38
N ILE A 77 4.79 -8.75 0.03
CA ILE A 77 4.59 -8.27 -1.34
C ILE A 77 5.74 -7.37 -1.79
N ILE A 78 6.21 -6.44 -0.94
CA ILE A 78 7.31 -5.52 -1.25
C ILE A 78 8.62 -6.28 -1.41
N VAL A 79 8.90 -7.26 -0.54
CA VAL A 79 10.07 -8.14 -0.66
C VAL A 79 10.02 -8.92 -1.98
N TYR A 80 8.86 -9.50 -2.31
CA TYR A 80 8.66 -10.17 -3.59
C TYR A 80 8.87 -9.22 -4.78
N ALA A 81 8.35 -7.99 -4.72
CA ALA A 81 8.52 -6.96 -5.75
C ALA A 81 10.01 -6.59 -5.92
N LYS A 82 10.72 -6.28 -4.83
CA LYS A 82 12.17 -5.99 -4.82
C LYS A 82 12.97 -7.12 -5.47
N SER A 83 12.63 -8.37 -5.17
CA SER A 83 13.31 -9.54 -5.73
C SER A 83 13.03 -9.77 -7.22
N THR A 84 11.82 -9.47 -7.68
CA THR A 84 11.36 -9.69 -9.05
C THR A 84 11.85 -8.57 -9.98
N LEU A 85 11.64 -7.32 -9.58
CA LEU A 85 11.93 -6.12 -10.39
C LEU A 85 13.42 -5.74 -10.38
N LYS A 86 14.18 -6.20 -9.37
CA LYS A 86 15.60 -5.88 -9.17
C LYS A 86 15.91 -4.37 -9.14
N LYS A 87 14.93 -3.58 -8.72
CA LYS A 87 15.03 -2.12 -8.54
C LYS A 87 14.97 -1.77 -7.05
N SER A 88 15.55 -0.63 -6.70
CA SER A 88 15.34 -0.03 -5.38
C SER A 88 13.94 0.56 -5.32
N LEU A 89 13.23 0.31 -4.23
CA LEU A 89 11.94 0.93 -3.94
C LEU A 89 12.10 1.85 -2.73
N ASN A 90 11.57 3.07 -2.84
CA ASN A 90 11.52 4.02 -1.74
C ASN A 90 10.69 3.44 -0.58
N ASP A 91 11.17 3.59 0.66
CA ASP A 91 10.51 3.06 1.86
C ASP A 91 9.12 3.66 2.12
N THR A 92 8.75 4.77 1.47
CA THR A 92 7.36 5.28 1.44
C THR A 92 6.35 4.25 0.89
N ILE A 93 6.81 3.26 0.12
CA ILE A 93 5.97 2.15 -0.37
C ILE A 93 5.35 1.34 0.77
N TYR A 94 6.04 1.20 1.90
CA TYR A 94 5.51 0.50 3.06
C TYR A 94 4.28 1.20 3.63
N ILE A 95 4.21 2.52 3.53
CA ILE A 95 3.05 3.31 3.94
C ILE A 95 1.94 3.16 2.90
N SER A 96 2.24 3.51 1.65
CA SER A 96 1.22 3.65 0.61
C SER A 96 0.61 2.31 0.22
N LEU A 97 1.39 1.24 0.09
CA LEU A 97 0.87 -0.08 -0.25
C LEU A 97 0.09 -0.70 0.91
N THR A 98 0.55 -0.52 2.16
CA THR A 98 -0.18 -1.04 3.33
C THR A 98 -1.56 -0.37 3.45
N ASP A 99 -1.63 0.95 3.31
CA ASP A 99 -2.89 1.69 3.32
C ASP A 99 -3.82 1.23 2.18
N HIS A 100 -3.28 1.13 0.96
CA HIS A 100 -4.01 0.68 -0.21
C HIS A 100 -4.59 -0.73 -0.03
N LEU A 101 -3.77 -1.70 0.40
CA LEU A 101 -4.23 -3.08 0.63
C LEU A 101 -5.31 -3.15 1.71
N TYR A 102 -5.13 -2.41 2.81
CA TYR A 102 -6.11 -2.38 3.89
C TYR A 102 -7.44 -1.80 3.42
N THR A 103 -7.40 -0.64 2.76
CA THR A 103 -8.61 0.00 2.23
C THR A 103 -9.27 -0.81 1.11
N ALA A 104 -8.50 -1.45 0.22
CA ALA A 104 -9.02 -2.36 -0.81
C ALA A 104 -9.81 -3.53 -0.21
N LEU A 105 -9.29 -4.14 0.86
CA LEU A 105 -9.98 -5.23 1.56
C LEU A 105 -11.22 -4.75 2.31
N GLU A 106 -11.17 -3.58 2.97
CA GLU A 106 -12.35 -3.01 3.62
C GLU A 106 -13.46 -2.69 2.60
N ARG A 107 -13.11 -2.12 1.45
CA ARG A 107 -14.06 -1.90 0.34
C ARG A 107 -14.67 -3.21 -0.15
N LYS A 108 -13.84 -4.25 -0.31
CA LYS A 108 -14.33 -5.57 -0.73
C LYS A 108 -15.33 -6.15 0.27
N LYS A 109 -15.07 -6.03 1.58
CA LYS A 109 -16.01 -6.46 2.64
C LYS A 109 -17.35 -5.70 2.57
N GLN A 110 -17.31 -4.43 2.16
CA GLN A 110 -18.49 -3.59 1.96
C GLN A 110 -19.20 -3.85 0.62
N GLY A 111 -18.67 -4.72 -0.23
CA GLY A 111 -19.21 -4.98 -1.58
C GLY A 111 -18.96 -3.84 -2.58
N ILE A 112 -18.03 -2.94 -2.29
CA ILE A 112 -17.67 -1.82 -3.18
C ILE A 112 -16.64 -2.32 -4.18
N ALA A 113 -16.98 -2.24 -5.47
CA ALA A 113 -16.06 -2.54 -6.57
C ALA A 113 -15.51 -1.25 -7.18
N ILE A 114 -14.19 -1.19 -7.38
CA ILE A 114 -13.54 -0.09 -8.07
C ILE A 114 -12.90 -0.60 -9.35
N LYS A 115 -13.05 0.20 -10.40
CA LYS A 115 -12.47 -0.04 -11.71
C LYS A 115 -11.21 0.78 -11.88
N ASN A 116 -10.21 0.19 -12.51
CA ASN A 116 -9.01 0.87 -12.90
C ASN A 116 -9.10 1.23 -14.39
N LEU A 117 -9.48 2.48 -14.66
CA LEU A 117 -9.64 2.98 -16.03
C LEU A 117 -8.33 3.02 -16.83
N LEU A 118 -7.18 2.94 -16.15
CA LEU A 118 -5.85 2.90 -16.76
C LEU A 118 -5.29 1.47 -16.84
N LEU A 119 -6.08 0.44 -16.54
CA LEU A 119 -5.58 -0.94 -16.48
C LEU A 119 -4.88 -1.39 -17.77
N TRP A 120 -5.42 -0.98 -18.91
CA TRP A 120 -4.83 -1.29 -20.22
C TRP A 120 -3.48 -0.61 -20.42
N ASP A 121 -3.38 0.67 -20.07
CA ASP A 121 -2.14 1.44 -20.13
C ASP A 121 -1.09 0.87 -19.18
N ILE A 122 -1.49 0.55 -17.94
CA ILE A 122 -0.60 -0.04 -16.93
C ILE A 122 -0.03 -1.38 -17.43
N LYS A 123 -0.87 -2.27 -17.97
CA LYS A 123 -0.41 -3.54 -18.56
C LYS A 123 0.57 -3.35 -19.70
N ARG A 124 0.44 -2.26 -20.46
CA ARG A 124 1.26 -1.96 -21.63
C ARG A 124 2.59 -1.32 -21.25
N PHE A 125 2.58 -0.35 -20.35
CA PHE A 125 3.76 0.44 -19.99
C PHE A 125 4.54 -0.14 -18.81
N PHE A 126 3.86 -0.83 -17.89
CA PHE A 126 4.42 -1.41 -16.66
C PHE A 126 4.05 -2.90 -16.53
N PRO A 127 4.40 -3.74 -17.52
CA PRO A 127 3.99 -5.14 -17.56
C PRO A 127 4.58 -5.97 -16.39
N GLU A 128 5.81 -5.66 -15.98
CA GLU A 128 6.49 -6.37 -14.89
C GLU A 128 5.86 -6.03 -13.54
N GLU A 129 5.61 -4.74 -13.28
CA GLU A 129 4.95 -4.26 -12.07
C GLU A 129 3.50 -4.76 -12.00
N TYR A 130 2.80 -4.85 -13.13
CA TYR A 130 1.47 -5.47 -13.20
C TYR A 130 1.51 -6.97 -12.87
N GLU A 131 2.50 -7.72 -13.38
CA GLU A 131 2.66 -9.14 -13.03
C GLU A 131 2.94 -9.33 -11.53
N VAL A 132 3.74 -8.44 -10.94
CA VAL A 132 3.93 -8.41 -9.49
C VAL A 132 2.59 -8.15 -8.78
N GLY A 133 1.81 -7.18 -9.26
CA GLY A 133 0.46 -6.91 -8.75
C GLY A 133 -0.46 -8.13 -8.80
N VAL A 134 -0.45 -8.89 -9.91
CA VAL A 134 -1.24 -10.12 -10.05
C VAL A 134 -0.81 -11.18 -9.03
N ASN A 135 0.49 -11.34 -8.80
CA ASN A 135 0.98 -12.27 -7.78
C ASN A 135 0.67 -11.78 -6.35
N ALA A 136 0.69 -10.47 -6.11
CA ALA A 136 0.24 -9.88 -4.86
C ALA A 136 -1.23 -10.22 -4.57
N LEU A 137 -2.12 -10.21 -5.57
CA LEU A 137 -3.51 -10.65 -5.38
C LEU A 137 -3.62 -12.11 -4.93
N LYS A 138 -2.76 -13.01 -5.44
CA LYS A 138 -2.71 -14.41 -5.00
C LYS A 138 -2.23 -14.51 -3.55
N MET A 139 -1.25 -13.70 -3.16
CA MET A 139 -0.76 -13.64 -1.78
C MET A 139 -1.85 -13.15 -0.83
N VAL A 140 -2.61 -12.13 -1.23
CA VAL A 140 -3.79 -11.64 -0.50
C VAL A 140 -4.81 -12.77 -0.36
N GLN A 141 -5.22 -13.42 -1.45
CA GLN A 141 -6.18 -14.52 -1.41
C GLN A 141 -5.73 -15.65 -0.48
N LYS A 142 -4.45 -16.03 -0.52
CA LYS A 142 -3.89 -17.08 0.35
C LYS A 142 -3.85 -16.68 1.83
N ARG A 143 -3.57 -15.41 2.13
CA ARG A 143 -3.42 -14.92 3.51
C ARG A 143 -4.76 -14.62 4.17
N VAL A 144 -5.65 -13.92 3.47
CA VAL A 144 -6.92 -13.40 4.05
C VAL A 144 -8.17 -14.05 3.48
N GLY A 145 -8.05 -14.96 2.51
CA GLY A 145 -9.19 -15.69 1.92
C GLY A 145 -10.10 -14.85 1.03
N MET A 146 -9.72 -13.61 0.71
CA MET A 146 -10.51 -12.70 -0.12
C MET A 146 -9.91 -12.56 -1.51
N GLU A 147 -10.76 -12.66 -2.53
CA GLU A 147 -10.37 -12.47 -3.93
C GLU A 147 -10.66 -11.03 -4.38
N LEU A 148 -9.60 -10.29 -4.68
CA LEU A 148 -9.64 -8.95 -5.23
C LEU A 148 -9.69 -9.01 -6.77
N SER A 149 -10.28 -7.99 -7.40
CA SER A 149 -10.35 -7.91 -8.86
C SER A 149 -8.97 -7.62 -9.45
N THR A 150 -8.78 -7.94 -10.74
CA THR A 150 -7.56 -7.59 -11.49
C THR A 150 -7.31 -6.08 -11.58
N ASP A 151 -8.32 -5.25 -11.37
CA ASP A 151 -8.17 -3.80 -11.25
C ASP A 151 -7.19 -3.42 -10.11
N GLU A 152 -7.24 -4.14 -8.98
CA GLU A 152 -6.34 -3.93 -7.83
C GLU A 152 -4.88 -4.30 -8.17
N ALA A 153 -4.65 -5.27 -9.08
CA ALA A 153 -3.29 -5.53 -9.57
C ALA A 153 -2.72 -4.30 -10.32
N GLY A 154 -3.57 -3.57 -11.04
CA GLY A 154 -3.17 -2.31 -11.67
C GLY A 154 -2.83 -1.23 -10.66
N PHE A 155 -3.60 -1.09 -9.57
CA PHE A 155 -3.28 -0.11 -8.53
C PHE A 155 -2.00 -0.46 -7.76
N ILE A 156 -1.79 -1.74 -7.44
CA ILE A 156 -0.53 -2.21 -6.84
C ILE A 156 0.65 -1.89 -7.76
N ALA A 157 0.52 -2.14 -9.07
CA ALA A 157 1.56 -1.79 -10.03
C ALA A 157 1.92 -0.30 -9.99
N LEU A 158 0.91 0.59 -9.91
CA LEU A 158 1.16 2.02 -9.80
C LEU A 158 1.89 2.41 -8.50
N HIS A 159 1.56 1.78 -7.37
CA HIS A 159 2.31 1.98 -6.13
C HIS A 159 3.78 1.58 -6.28
N LEU A 160 4.06 0.47 -6.97
CA LEU A 160 5.42 0.04 -7.25
C LEU A 160 6.16 1.02 -8.14
N VAL A 161 5.56 1.43 -9.26
CA VAL A 161 6.14 2.44 -10.17
C VAL A 161 6.46 3.74 -9.42
N ASN A 162 5.54 4.23 -8.59
CA ASN A 162 5.79 5.43 -7.79
C ASN A 162 6.95 5.26 -6.81
N ALA A 163 7.15 4.06 -6.27
CA ALA A 163 8.26 3.78 -5.36
C ALA A 163 9.60 3.59 -6.07
N GLU A 164 9.61 3.28 -7.36
CA GLU A 164 10.82 3.23 -8.19
C GLU A 164 11.31 4.62 -8.60
N MET A 165 10.42 5.61 -8.60
CA MET A 165 10.71 6.98 -9.01
C MET A 165 11.15 7.83 -7.80
N GLU A 166 12.25 8.58 -7.96
CA GLU A 166 12.76 9.47 -6.90
C GLU A 166 11.91 10.73 -6.71
N GLU A 167 11.18 11.16 -7.74
CA GLU A 167 10.24 12.28 -7.68
C GLU A 167 8.83 11.77 -7.35
N GLU A 168 8.14 12.45 -6.43
CA GLU A 168 6.71 12.23 -6.16
C GLU A 168 5.91 12.51 -7.43
N VAL A 169 5.70 11.47 -8.25
CA VAL A 169 4.68 11.51 -9.29
C VAL A 169 3.36 11.56 -8.54
N GLY A 170 2.73 12.75 -8.55
CA GLY A 170 1.49 13.05 -7.86
C GLY A 170 0.50 11.90 -7.96
N ASN A 171 -0.03 11.50 -6.80
CA ASN A 171 -0.79 10.29 -6.50
C ASN A 171 -1.62 9.76 -7.70
N ILE A 172 -1.03 8.92 -8.56
CA ILE A 172 -1.70 8.36 -9.77
C ILE A 172 -2.98 7.61 -9.39
N TYR A 173 -3.03 7.07 -8.18
CA TYR A 173 -4.23 6.50 -7.59
C TYR A 173 -5.35 7.53 -7.37
N GLU A 174 -5.04 8.74 -6.90
CA GLU A 174 -6.04 9.82 -6.80
C GLU A 174 -6.50 10.27 -8.19
N LEU A 175 -5.60 10.30 -9.17
CA LEU A 175 -5.95 10.61 -10.56
C LEU A 175 -6.96 9.59 -11.11
N THR A 176 -6.67 8.30 -10.99
CA THR A 176 -7.59 7.23 -11.43
C THR A 176 -8.92 7.25 -10.67
N LYS A 177 -8.90 7.53 -9.36
CA LYS A 177 -10.12 7.71 -8.55
C LYS A 177 -10.95 8.89 -9.06
N LEU A 178 -10.33 10.03 -9.32
CA LEU A 178 -11.00 11.22 -9.88
C LEU A 178 -11.61 10.92 -11.24
N MET A 179 -10.89 10.22 -12.12
CA MET A 179 -11.41 9.79 -13.42
C MET A 179 -12.64 8.90 -13.28
N GLN A 180 -12.65 7.98 -12.29
CA GLN A 180 -13.81 7.14 -12.01
C GLN A 180 -15.01 7.96 -11.49
N GLU A 181 -14.76 8.94 -10.61
CA GLU A 181 -15.80 9.85 -10.10
C GLU A 181 -16.43 10.66 -11.25
N ILE A 182 -15.62 11.24 -12.13
CA ILE A 182 -16.10 11.95 -13.33
C ILE A 182 -16.92 11.02 -14.23
N THR A 183 -16.41 9.82 -14.50
CA THR A 183 -17.10 8.80 -15.31
C THR A 183 -18.47 8.45 -14.71
N ASN A 184 -18.53 8.28 -13.38
CA ASN A 184 -19.79 8.01 -12.68
C ASN A 184 -20.77 9.18 -12.80
N ILE A 185 -20.31 10.42 -12.65
CA ILE A 185 -21.15 11.62 -12.81
C ILE A 185 -21.79 11.64 -14.21
N VAL A 186 -21.00 11.44 -15.27
CA VAL A 186 -21.51 11.41 -16.65
C VAL A 186 -22.51 10.26 -16.83
N LYS A 187 -22.18 9.06 -16.34
CA LYS A 187 -23.04 7.88 -16.41
C LYS A 187 -24.42 8.12 -15.79
N TYR A 188 -24.45 8.68 -14.57
CA TYR A 188 -25.69 8.93 -13.84
C TYR A 188 -26.48 10.13 -14.38
N TYR A 189 -25.80 11.21 -14.76
CA TYR A 189 -26.47 12.41 -15.28
C TYR A 189 -27.17 12.15 -16.61
N PHE A 190 -26.48 11.48 -17.55
CA PHE A 190 -27.03 11.19 -18.87
C PHE A 190 -27.83 9.88 -18.93
N LYS A 191 -27.82 9.08 -17.86
CA LYS A 191 -28.47 7.75 -17.78
C LYS A 191 -28.00 6.81 -18.90
N VAL A 192 -26.70 6.84 -19.18
CA VAL A 192 -26.05 6.00 -20.20
C VAL A 192 -25.19 4.93 -19.53
N SER A 193 -24.81 3.91 -20.29
CA SER A 193 -23.75 2.97 -19.93
C SER A 193 -22.59 3.14 -20.91
N PHE A 194 -21.37 3.01 -20.41
CA PHE A 194 -20.19 3.00 -21.26
C PHE A 194 -19.86 1.58 -21.70
N ASP A 195 -19.47 1.45 -22.96
CA ASP A 195 -18.72 0.31 -23.47
C ASP A 195 -17.24 0.60 -23.24
N GLU A 196 -16.68 0.00 -22.19
CA GLU A 196 -15.31 0.25 -21.72
C GLU A 196 -14.24 -0.20 -22.73
N ASP A 197 -14.60 -1.09 -23.67
CA ASP A 197 -13.70 -1.56 -24.74
C ASP A 197 -13.79 -0.68 -26.00
N SER A 198 -14.68 0.32 -26.02
CA SER A 198 -14.88 1.17 -27.20
C SER A 198 -13.78 2.24 -27.34
N VAL A 199 -13.42 2.55 -28.59
CA VAL A 199 -12.50 3.66 -28.92
C VAL A 199 -13.03 5.01 -28.41
N TYR A 200 -14.36 5.16 -28.31
CA TYR A 200 -14.97 6.38 -27.78
C TYR A 200 -14.74 6.53 -26.28
N PHE A 201 -14.87 5.43 -25.53
CA PHE A 201 -14.58 5.44 -24.10
C PHE A 201 -13.09 5.66 -23.84
N TYR A 202 -12.21 5.03 -24.62
CA TYR A 202 -10.77 5.27 -24.55
C TYR A 202 -10.41 6.75 -24.79
N ARG A 203 -11.02 7.38 -25.80
CA ARG A 203 -10.83 8.82 -26.05
C ARG A 203 -11.35 9.68 -24.91
N PHE A 204 -12.49 9.31 -24.32
CA PHE A 204 -13.06 10.01 -23.17
C PHE A 204 -12.20 9.86 -21.91
N SER A 205 -11.62 8.69 -21.66
CA SER A 205 -10.74 8.49 -20.50
C SER A 205 -9.38 9.18 -20.67
N THR A 206 -8.93 9.43 -21.89
CA THR A 206 -7.64 10.09 -22.16
C THR A 206 -7.69 11.63 -22.09
N HIS A 207 -8.86 12.24 -22.27
CA HIS A 207 -9.04 13.70 -22.41
C HIS A 207 -9.99 14.29 -21.38
#